data_AF-A0A3D6BXF8-F1
#
_entry.id   AF-A0A3D6BXF8-F1
#
_cell.length_a   1.000
_cell.length_b   1.000
_cell.length_c   1.000
_cell.angle_alpha   90.00
_cell.angle_beta   90.00
_cell.angle_gamma   90.00
#
_symmetry.space_group_name_H-M   'P 1'
#
loop_
_entity.id
_entity.type
_entity.pdbx_description
1 polymer ?
#
loop_
_entity_poly.entity_id
_entity_poly.type
_entity_poly.pdbx_seq_one_letter_code
_entity_poly.pdbx_strand_id
1 'polypeptide(L)'
;PFPLSKEKNTSKPTKMIVVADGDVIKNELGKNGPIELGFDRSSGQLYGNKEFLLNAVNYLLDDNGLINIRSKEIEVSFLDYQKVGLEKTKWQLFNILLPLVILGVFGFVFNFYRKKKYAR
;
A
#
# COMPACT_ATOMS: atom_id res chain seq x y z
N PRO A 1 -35.57 42.78 9.61
CA PRO A 1 -34.60 41.64 9.68
C PRO A 1 -33.90 41.63 11.04
N PHE A 2 -33.99 40.53 11.78
CA PHE A 2 -33.40 40.42 13.12
C PHE A 2 -31.91 40.04 13.01
N PRO A 3 -30.99 40.72 13.70
CA PRO A 3 -29.59 40.34 13.73
C PRO A 3 -29.43 39.04 14.54
N LEU A 4 -28.93 37.98 13.91
CA LEU A 4 -28.64 36.71 14.58
C LEU A 4 -27.31 36.84 15.35
N SER A 5 -27.33 36.58 16.65
CA SER A 5 -26.18 36.80 17.55
C SER A 5 -25.01 35.82 17.38
N LYS A 6 -25.22 34.73 16.64
CA LYS A 6 -24.20 33.71 16.32
C LYS A 6 -24.45 33.14 14.92
N GLU A 7 -24.19 33.94 13.89
CA GLU A 7 -24.12 33.42 12.53
C GLU A 7 -22.87 32.56 12.36
N LYS A 8 -23.05 31.36 11.81
CA LYS A 8 -21.97 30.41 11.56
C LYS A 8 -21.88 30.16 10.06
N ASN A 9 -21.25 31.09 9.37
CA ASN A 9 -21.14 31.08 7.91
C ASN A 9 -20.16 30.03 7.37
N THR A 10 -19.37 29.42 8.25
CA THR A 10 -18.40 28.38 7.91
C THR A 10 -18.60 27.16 8.79
N SER A 11 -18.77 25.99 8.16
CA SER A 11 -18.79 24.71 8.85
C SER A 11 -17.39 24.32 9.31
N LYS A 12 -17.31 23.47 10.35
CA LYS A 12 -16.10 22.68 10.59
C LYS A 12 -15.91 21.70 9.42
N PRO A 13 -14.69 21.21 9.16
CA PRO A 13 -14.48 20.14 8.18
C PRO A 13 -15.36 18.93 8.52
N THR A 14 -16.20 18.52 7.57
CA THR A 14 -17.10 17.37 7.67
C THR A 14 -16.96 16.52 6.42
N LYS A 15 -17.36 15.25 6.49
CA LYS A 15 -17.34 14.33 5.36
C LYS A 15 -18.77 14.04 4.92
N MET A 16 -18.97 13.91 3.61
CA MET A 16 -20.24 13.57 3.01
C MET A 16 -19.98 12.69 1.79
N ILE A 17 -20.79 11.65 1.62
CA ILE A 17 -20.82 10.81 0.42
C ILE A 17 -22.22 10.96 -0.17
N VAL A 18 -22.28 11.23 -1.47
CA VAL A 18 -23.53 11.39 -2.23
C VAL A 18 -23.61 10.26 -3.23
N VAL A 19 -24.68 9.48 -3.18
CA VAL A 19 -24.97 8.43 -4.15
C VAL A 19 -26.27 8.76 -4.86
N ALA A 20 -26.23 8.74 -6.19
CA ALA A 20 -27.38 9.16 -7.02
C ALA A 20 -28.49 8.10 -7.08
N ASP A 21 -28.16 6.83 -6.83
CA ASP A 21 -29.08 5.70 -6.94
C ASP A 21 -29.28 5.00 -5.58
N GLY A 22 -30.53 4.78 -5.21
CA GLY A 22 -30.92 4.09 -3.98
C GLY A 22 -30.88 2.57 -4.06
N ASP A 23 -30.80 1.98 -5.26
CA ASP A 23 -30.75 0.52 -5.41
C ASP A 23 -29.39 -0.06 -4.96
N VAL A 24 -28.35 0.78 -4.81
CA VAL A 24 -27.01 0.35 -4.35
C VAL A 24 -27.04 -0.34 -2.98
N ILE A 25 -28.00 0.01 -2.12
CA ILE A 25 -28.14 -0.52 -0.75
C ILE A 25 -29.17 -1.65 -0.64
N LYS A 26 -29.84 -2.00 -1.74
CA LYS A 26 -31.00 -2.89 -1.74
C LYS A 26 -30.57 -4.35 -1.89
N ASN A 27 -30.92 -5.18 -0.91
CA ASN A 27 -30.80 -6.63 -1.04
C ASN A 27 -31.98 -7.19 -1.84
N GLU A 28 -31.69 -8.10 -2.76
CA GLU A 28 -32.73 -8.91 -3.39
C GLU A 28 -33.24 -9.99 -2.41
N LEU A 29 -34.48 -10.43 -2.63
CA LEU A 29 -35.10 -11.49 -1.82
C LEU A 29 -34.99 -12.84 -2.55
N GLY A 30 -34.32 -13.79 -1.90
CA GLY A 30 -34.28 -15.20 -2.27
C GLY A 30 -35.43 -15.98 -1.64
N LYS A 31 -35.51 -17.27 -1.97
CA LYS A 31 -36.53 -18.18 -1.39
C LYS A 31 -36.43 -18.31 0.14
N ASN A 32 -35.24 -18.12 0.70
CA ASN A 32 -34.94 -18.29 2.12
C ASN A 32 -34.70 -16.96 2.86
N GLY A 33 -34.96 -15.82 2.22
CA GLY A 33 -34.70 -14.48 2.78
C GLY A 33 -33.77 -13.62 1.93
N PRO A 34 -33.31 -12.48 2.46
CA PRO A 34 -32.43 -11.56 1.75
C PRO A 34 -31.11 -12.24 1.36
N ILE A 35 -30.70 -12.04 0.12
CA ILE A 35 -29.39 -12.50 -0.36
C ILE A 35 -28.32 -11.44 -0.12
N GLU A 36 -27.05 -11.81 -0.27
CA GLU A 36 -25.93 -10.90 -0.05
C GLU A 36 -26.03 -9.62 -0.91
N LEU A 37 -25.68 -8.47 -0.32
CA LEU A 37 -25.79 -7.19 -1.00
C LEU A 37 -24.79 -7.11 -2.16
N GLY A 38 -25.30 -6.76 -3.33
CA GLY A 38 -24.52 -6.73 -4.57
C GLY A 38 -24.55 -8.05 -5.35
N PHE A 39 -25.19 -9.11 -4.85
CA PHE A 39 -25.40 -10.31 -5.66
C PHE A 39 -26.57 -10.10 -6.64
N ASP A 40 -26.29 -10.15 -7.93
CA ASP A 40 -27.31 -10.12 -8.99
C ASP A 40 -27.65 -11.54 -9.42
N ARG A 41 -28.92 -11.94 -9.20
CA ARG A 41 -29.41 -13.29 -9.53
C ARG A 41 -29.51 -13.56 -11.03
N SER A 42 -29.68 -12.53 -11.85
CA SER A 42 -29.84 -12.67 -13.29
C SER A 42 -28.50 -12.96 -13.96
N SER A 43 -27.45 -12.25 -13.55
CA SER A 43 -26.08 -12.48 -14.06
C SER A 43 -25.31 -13.54 -13.27
N GLY A 44 -25.71 -13.84 -12.04
CA GLY A 44 -24.97 -14.71 -11.11
C GLY A 44 -23.68 -14.07 -10.59
N GLN A 45 -23.49 -12.76 -10.80
CA GLN A 45 -22.29 -12.03 -10.43
C GLN A 45 -22.47 -11.31 -9.09
N LEU A 46 -21.38 -11.26 -8.32
CA LEU A 46 -21.29 -10.47 -7.09
C LEU A 46 -20.61 -9.13 -7.39
N TYR A 47 -21.33 -8.04 -7.19
CA TYR A 47 -20.85 -6.67 -7.27
C TYR A 47 -20.36 -6.16 -5.90
N GLY A 48 -19.48 -5.16 -5.94
CA GLY A 48 -18.82 -4.60 -4.75
C GLY A 48 -19.69 -3.70 -3.86
N ASN A 49 -21.02 -3.74 -3.94
CA ASN A 49 -21.91 -2.81 -3.21
C ASN A 49 -21.71 -2.91 -1.68
N LYS A 50 -21.61 -4.13 -1.15
CA LYS A 50 -21.32 -4.37 0.27
C LYS A 50 -20.00 -3.75 0.71
N GLU A 51 -18.95 -3.95 -0.08
CA GLU A 51 -17.61 -3.43 0.21
C GLU A 51 -17.57 -1.90 0.11
N PHE A 52 -18.19 -1.33 -0.92
CA PHE A 52 -18.35 0.11 -1.09
C PHE A 52 -19.00 0.76 0.13
N LEU A 53 -20.13 0.23 0.61
CA LEU A 53 -20.82 0.80 1.77
C LEU A 53 -20.01 0.65 3.06
N LEU A 54 -19.34 -0.49 3.25
CA LEU A 54 -18.49 -0.69 4.43
C LEU A 54 -17.32 0.31 4.44
N ASN A 55 -16.70 0.55 3.29
CA ASN A 55 -15.66 1.54 3.12
C ASN A 55 -16.19 2.98 3.29
N ALA A 56 -17.38 3.27 2.78
CA ALA A 56 -18.06 4.55 2.96
C ALA A 56 -18.31 4.86 4.44
N VAL A 57 -18.81 3.89 5.20
CA VAL A 57 -19.03 4.01 6.65
C VAL A 57 -17.70 4.25 7.37
N ASN A 58 -16.67 3.44 7.10
CA ASN A 58 -15.36 3.59 7.72
C ASN A 58 -14.74 4.96 7.45
N TYR A 59 -14.87 5.46 6.21
CA TYR A 59 -14.39 6.80 5.82
C TYR A 59 -15.11 7.91 6.59
N LEU A 60 -16.44 7.82 6.71
CA LEU A 60 -17.27 8.82 7.39
C LEU A 60 -17.04 8.83 8.91
N LEU A 61 -16.76 7.66 9.52
CA LEU A 61 -16.53 7.52 10.97
C LEU A 61 -15.08 7.78 11.40
N ASP A 62 -14.19 8.14 10.48
CA ASP A 62 -12.78 8.42 10.78
C ASP A 62 -12.02 7.21 11.37
N ASP A 63 -12.41 5.98 11.03
CA ASP A 63 -11.64 4.74 11.29
C ASP A 63 -10.39 4.61 10.38
N ASN A 64 -9.79 5.76 10.07
CA ASN A 64 -8.65 5.97 9.19
C ASN A 64 -7.32 5.46 9.77
N GLY A 65 -7.29 5.09 11.05
CA GLY A 65 -6.14 4.44 11.67
C GLY A 65 -5.78 3.09 11.01
N LEU A 66 -6.76 2.44 10.36
CA LEU A 66 -6.59 1.14 9.70
C LEU A 66 -6.73 1.19 8.16
N ILE A 67 -7.18 2.30 7.58
CA ILE A 67 -7.30 2.47 6.12
C ILE A 67 -5.93 2.72 5.48
N ASN A 68 -5.02 3.44 6.17
CA ASN A 68 -3.67 3.74 5.68
C ASN A 68 -2.77 2.51 5.43
N ILE A 69 -3.15 1.33 5.93
CA ILE A 69 -2.40 0.08 5.72
C ILE A 69 -2.96 -0.79 4.59
N ARG A 70 -4.15 -0.48 4.04
CA ARG A 70 -4.75 -1.25 2.93
C ARG A 70 -4.61 -0.58 1.55
N SER A 71 -4.35 0.72 1.50
CA SER A 71 -4.23 1.49 0.25
C SER A 71 -2.80 1.92 -0.09
N LYS A 72 -1.78 1.41 0.61
CA LYS A 72 -0.45 1.35 0.01
C LYS A 72 -0.50 0.26 -1.06
N GLU A 73 -1.08 0.59 -2.21
CA GLU A 73 -0.61 0.06 -3.48
C GLU A 73 0.88 0.36 -3.47
N ILE A 74 1.66 -0.64 -3.06
CA ILE A 74 3.03 -0.71 -3.49
C ILE A 74 2.85 -0.82 -5.00
N GLU A 75 2.98 0.29 -5.72
CA GLU A 75 3.35 0.24 -7.13
C GLU A 75 4.61 -0.60 -7.14
N VAL A 76 4.44 -1.89 -7.39
CA VAL A 76 5.56 -2.80 -7.50
C VAL A 76 6.24 -2.32 -8.76
N SER A 77 7.27 -1.49 -8.60
CA SER A 77 8.01 -0.96 -9.74
C SER A 77 8.43 -2.17 -10.56
N PHE A 78 7.85 -2.33 -11.74
CA PHE A 78 8.14 -3.49 -12.55
C PHE A 78 9.63 -3.48 -12.84
N LEU A 79 10.28 -4.60 -12.52
CA LEU A 79 11.68 -4.76 -12.80
C LEU A 79 11.84 -4.75 -14.33
N ASP A 80 12.63 -3.81 -14.85
CA ASP A 80 12.99 -3.81 -16.26
C ASP A 80 13.89 -5.02 -16.53
N TYR A 81 13.27 -6.11 -16.97
CA TYR A 81 13.94 -7.37 -17.25
C TYR A 81 15.03 -7.25 -18.34
N GLN A 82 14.89 -6.29 -19.27
CA GLN A 82 15.92 -6.04 -20.29
C GLN A 82 17.16 -5.41 -19.65
N LYS A 83 16.97 -4.37 -18.85
CA LYS A 83 18.07 -3.71 -18.14
C LYS A 83 18.78 -4.66 -17.17
N VAL A 84 18.01 -5.48 -16.44
CA VAL A 84 18.58 -6.48 -15.54
C VAL A 84 19.38 -7.54 -16.29
N GLY A 85 18.91 -7.99 -17.45
CA GLY A 85 19.66 -8.91 -18.30
C GLY A 85 21.01 -8.35 -18.75
N LEU A 86 21.03 -7.08 -19.18
CA LEU A 86 22.24 -6.40 -19.66
C LEU A 86 23.25 -6.13 -18.53
N GLU A 87 22.78 -5.72 -17.35
CA GLU A 87 23.68 -5.36 -16.24
C GLU A 87 24.02 -6.52 -15.30
N LYS A 88 23.39 -7.69 -15.44
CA LYS A 88 23.55 -8.86 -14.56
C LYS A 88 25.01 -9.19 -14.28
N THR A 89 25.83 -9.31 -15.33
CA THR A 89 27.25 -9.69 -15.21
C THR A 89 28.06 -8.67 -14.42
N LYS A 90 27.78 -7.37 -14.62
CA LYS A 90 28.45 -6.29 -13.89
C LYS A 90 28.16 -6.39 -12.39
N TRP A 91 26.89 -6.56 -12.02
CA TRP A 91 26.47 -6.67 -10.63
C TRP A 91 26.95 -7.96 -9.96
N GLN A 92 26.98 -9.08 -10.69
CA GLN A 92 27.55 -10.33 -10.19
C GLN A 92 29.04 -10.20 -9.89
N LEU A 93 29.82 -9.64 -10.83
CA LEU A 93 31.26 -9.41 -10.63
C LEU A 93 31.52 -8.48 -9.46
N PHE A 94 30.77 -7.38 -9.34
CA PHE A 94 30.92 -6.44 -8.24
C PHE A 94 30.70 -7.11 -6.88
N ASN A 95 29.62 -7.89 -6.73
CA ASN A 95 29.30 -8.57 -5.46
C ASN A 95 30.29 -9.68 -5.10
N ILE A 96 30.99 -10.26 -6.07
CA ILE A 96 32.01 -11.30 -5.82
C ILE A 96 33.38 -10.66 -5.54
N LEU A 97 33.81 -9.71 -6.38
CA LEU A 97 35.13 -9.09 -6.28
C LEU A 97 35.24 -8.16 -5.07
N LEU A 98 34.19 -7.40 -4.75
CA LEU A 98 34.25 -6.42 -3.66
C LEU A 98 34.59 -7.07 -2.30
N PRO A 99 33.92 -8.14 -1.85
CA PRO A 99 34.30 -8.81 -0.60
C PRO A 99 35.71 -9.42 -0.64
N LEU A 100 36.12 -9.98 -1.78
CA LEU A 100 37.44 -10.58 -1.93
C LEU A 100 38.56 -9.53 -1.84
N VAL A 101 38.37 -8.36 -2.46
CA VAL A 101 39.33 -7.24 -2.35
C VAL A 101 39.41 -6.75 -0.91
N ILE A 102 38.27 -6.58 -0.22
CA ILE A 102 38.25 -6.16 1.19
C ILE A 102 39.02 -7.15 2.06
N LEU A 103 38.79 -8.45 1.88
CA LEU A 103 39.47 -9.51 2.65
C LEU A 103 40.97 -9.54 2.33
N GLY A 104 41.34 -9.36 1.06
CA GLY A 104 42.73 -9.27 0.62
C GLY A 104 43.47 -8.06 1.22
N VAL A 105 42.85 -6.89 1.21
CA VAL A 105 43.40 -5.68 1.84
C VAL A 105 43.55 -5.88 3.35
N PHE A 106 42.52 -6.42 4.01
CA PHE A 106 42.59 -6.69 5.45
C PHE A 106 43.72 -7.68 5.78
N GLY A 107 43.83 -8.77 5.02
CA GLY A 107 44.90 -9.76 5.17
C GLY A 107 46.28 -9.15 4.95
N PHE A 108 46.44 -8.30 3.93
CA PHE A 108 47.70 -7.61 3.64
C PHE A 108 48.09 -6.65 4.77
N VAL A 109 47.17 -5.78 5.19
CA VAL A 109 47.38 -4.82 6.28
C VAL A 109 47.71 -5.54 7.59
N PHE A 110 46.98 -6.61 7.91
CA PHE A 110 47.22 -7.42 9.10
C PHE A 110 48.59 -8.09 9.05
N ASN A 111 48.98 -8.69 7.92
CA ASN A 111 50.29 -9.33 7.77
C ASN A 111 51.44 -8.30 7.85
N PHE A 112 51.28 -7.14 7.22
CA PHE A 112 52.24 -6.05 7.26
C PHE A 112 52.44 -5.52 8.69
N TYR A 113 51.34 -5.25 9.40
CA TYR A 113 51.41 -4.81 10.81
C TYR A 113 52.02 -5.89 11.71
N ARG A 114 51.64 -7.16 11.52
CA ARG A 114 52.21 -8.28 12.28
C ARG A 114 53.71 -8.41 12.05
N LYS A 115 54.19 -8.33 10.81
CA LYS A 115 55.64 -8.34 10.50
C LYS A 115 56.36 -7.18 11.18
N LYS A 116 55.80 -5.96 11.14
CA LYS A 116 56.41 -4.79 11.78
C LYS A 116 56.48 -4.90 13.32
N LYS A 117 55.49 -5.55 13.95
CA LYS A 117 55.38 -5.66 15.43
C LYS A 117 56.08 -6.89 16.02
N TYR A 118 56.12 -8.01 15.30
CA TYR A 118 56.55 -9.31 15.84
C TYR A 118 57.72 -9.96 15.09
N ALA A 119 58.17 -9.42 13.95
CA ALA A 119 59.37 -9.93 13.25
C ALA A 119 60.63 -9.17 13.67
N ARG A 120 60.83 -9.05 14.98
CA ARG A 120 62.11 -8.74 15.61
C ARG A 120 62.46 -9.89 16.54
#